data_AF-A0A3C0GBY8-F1
#
_entry.id   AF-A0A3C0GBY8-F1
#
_cell.length_a   1.000
_cell.length_b   1.000
_cell.length_c   1.000
_cell.angle_alpha   90.00
_cell.angle_beta   90.00
_cell.angle_gamma   90.00
#
_symmetry.space_group_name_H-M   'P 1'
#
loop_
_entity.id
_entity.type
_entity.pdbx_description
1 polymer ?
#
loop_
_entity_poly.entity_id
_entity_poly.type
_entity_poly.pdbx_seq_one_letter_code
_entity_poly.pdbx_strand_id
1 'polypeptide(L)'
;VLSNQKMNAYIKEIAILCKITKNLTFHLARHTFATTVTLSNGVPIESVSKMLGHKSLRTTQHYAKILDRKVSEDMKILKAKMQASTQAVRQIK
;
A
#
# COMPACT_ATOMS: atom_id res chain seq x y z
N VAL A 1 -16.03 -4.71 -27.38
CA VAL A 1 -16.01 -5.52 -26.13
C VAL A 1 -14.78 -5.17 -25.31
N LEU A 2 -14.96 -4.64 -24.10
CA LEU A 2 -13.89 -4.44 -23.12
C LEU A 2 -13.60 -5.81 -22.47
N SER A 3 -12.34 -6.22 -22.43
CA SER A 3 -11.91 -7.47 -21.80
C SER A 3 -10.54 -7.32 -21.15
N ASN A 4 -10.24 -8.16 -20.16
CA ASN A 4 -8.91 -8.18 -19.52
C ASN A 4 -7.79 -8.43 -20.54
N GLN A 5 -8.06 -9.23 -21.57
CA GLN A 5 -7.11 -9.49 -22.64
C GLN A 5 -6.79 -8.22 -23.43
N LYS A 6 -7.82 -7.47 -23.86
CA LYS A 6 -7.62 -6.19 -24.58
C LYS A 6 -6.97 -5.13 -23.69
N MET A 7 -7.37 -5.04 -22.42
CA MET A 7 -6.74 -4.14 -21.46
C MET A 7 -5.26 -4.45 -21.28
N ASN A 8 -4.89 -5.72 -21.12
CA ASN A 8 -3.49 -6.12 -21.01
C ASN A 8 -2.71 -5.88 -22.31
N ALA A 9 -3.34 -5.93 -23.48
CA ALA A 9 -2.70 -5.54 -24.75
C ALA A 9 -2.33 -4.05 -24.75
N TYR A 10 -3.27 -3.17 -24.39
CA TYR A 10 -2.99 -1.73 -24.29
C TYR A 10 -1.94 -1.41 -23.22
N ILE A 11 -1.98 -2.08 -22.07
CA ILE A 11 -0.97 -1.90 -21.02
C ILE A 11 0.43 -2.29 -21.52
N LYS A 12 0.55 -3.33 -22.36
CA LYS A 12 1.83 -3.72 -22.97
C LYS A 12 2.33 -2.67 -23.96
N GLU A 13 1.46 -2.11 -24.79
CA GLU A 13 1.82 -1.02 -25.71
C GLU A 13 2.34 0.19 -24.94
N ILE A 14 1.64 0.60 -23.88
CA ILE A 14 2.08 1.70 -22.99
C ILE A 14 3.43 1.36 -22.36
N ALA A 15 3.65 0.12 -21.89
CA ALA A 15 4.93 -0.30 -21.31
C ALA A 15 6.09 -0.14 -22.30
N ILE A 16 5.88 -0.50 -23.57
CA ILE A 16 6.87 -0.36 -24.65
C ILE A 16 7.18 1.12 -24.89
N LEU A 17 6.15 1.98 -24.99
CA LEU A 17 6.33 3.42 -25.18
C LEU A 17 7.09 4.07 -24.02
N CYS A 18 6.83 3.62 -22.79
CA CYS A 18 7.51 4.08 -21.59
C CYS A 18 8.89 3.42 -21.35
N LYS A 19 9.34 2.52 -22.24
CA LYS A 19 10.59 1.76 -22.11
C LYS A 19 10.67 0.94 -20.80
N ILE A 20 9.54 0.45 -20.32
CA ILE A 20 9.44 -0.41 -19.13
C ILE A 20 9.65 -1.86 -19.56
N THR A 21 10.70 -2.50 -19.06
CA THR A 21 11.07 -3.88 -19.40
C THR A 21 10.26 -4.93 -18.62
N LYS A 22 9.62 -4.52 -17.53
CA LYS A 22 8.78 -5.40 -16.71
C LYS A 22 7.47 -5.70 -17.42
N ASN A 23 7.02 -6.96 -17.38
CA ASN A 23 5.72 -7.34 -17.91
C ASN A 23 4.58 -6.69 -17.10
N LEU A 24 3.98 -5.64 -17.64
CA LEU A 24 2.86 -4.94 -17.02
C LEU A 24 1.54 -5.66 -17.33
N THR A 25 0.76 -5.90 -16.29
CA THR A 25 -0.59 -6.47 -16.38
C THR A 25 -1.53 -5.72 -15.44
N PHE A 26 -2.83 -5.82 -15.66
CA PHE A 26 -3.82 -5.23 -14.77
C PHE A 26 -3.70 -5.76 -13.33
N HIS A 27 -3.41 -7.06 -13.15
CA HIS A 27 -3.18 -7.65 -11.83
C HIS A 27 -1.94 -7.04 -11.14
N LEU A 28 -0.86 -6.80 -11.88
CA LEU A 28 0.33 -6.14 -11.33
C LEU A 28 0.03 -4.69 -10.92
N ALA A 29 -0.74 -3.96 -11.73
CA ALA A 29 -1.17 -2.61 -11.38
C ALA A 29 -2.01 -2.60 -10.10
N ARG A 30 -2.94 -3.55 -9.96
CA ARG A 30 -3.75 -3.74 -8.73
C ARG A 30 -2.89 -4.03 -7.50
N HIS A 31 -1.89 -4.91 -7.62
CA HIS A 31 -0.96 -5.18 -6.52
C HIS A 31 -0.14 -3.93 -6.15
N THR A 32 0.33 -3.19 -7.13
CA THR A 32 1.10 -1.94 -6.93
C THR A 32 0.24 -0.87 -6.23
N PHE A 33 -1.01 -0.73 -6.63
CA PHE A 33 -1.96 0.16 -5.97
C PHE A 33 -2.19 -0.21 -4.50
N ALA A 34 -2.39 -1.50 -4.23
CA ALA A 34 -2.61 -1.99 -2.87
C ALA A 34 -1.40 -1.79 -1.96
N THR A 35 -0.19 -1.98 -2.49
CA THR A 35 1.02 -2.05 -1.66
C THR A 35 1.76 -0.73 -1.60
N THR A 36 2.21 -0.24 -2.76
CA THR A 36 3.05 0.94 -2.88
C THR A 36 2.24 2.22 -2.75
N VAL A 37 1.08 2.30 -3.41
CA VAL A 37 0.29 3.53 -3.43
C VAL A 37 -0.47 3.74 -2.11
N THR A 38 -1.06 2.68 -1.54
CA THR A 38 -1.93 2.82 -0.36
C THR A 38 -1.27 2.36 0.95
N LEU A 39 -1.02 1.06 1.14
CA LEU A 39 -0.49 0.53 2.43
C LEU A 39 0.83 1.19 2.85
N SER A 40 1.77 1.39 1.93
CA SER A 40 3.06 2.04 2.23
C SER A 40 2.92 3.52 2.61
N ASN A 41 1.82 4.16 2.23
CA ASN A 41 1.49 5.55 2.59
C ASN A 41 0.52 5.64 3.78
N GLY A 42 0.36 4.56 4.54
CA GLY A 42 -0.41 4.56 5.80
C GLY A 42 -1.92 4.51 5.64
N VAL A 43 -2.43 4.14 4.45
CA VAL A 43 -3.85 3.85 4.29
C VAL A 43 -4.19 2.56 5.05
N PRO A 44 -5.23 2.55 5.92
CA PRO A 44 -5.63 1.36 6.67
C PRO A 44 -6.02 0.19 5.75
N ILE A 45 -5.69 -1.03 6.17
CA ILE A 45 -5.90 -2.24 5.37
C ILE A 45 -7.39 -2.49 5.06
N GLU A 46 -8.29 -2.08 5.95
CA GLU A 46 -9.73 -2.19 5.80
C GLU A 46 -10.21 -1.28 4.65
N SER A 47 -9.69 -0.06 4.60
CA SER A 47 -9.95 0.90 3.52
C SER A 47 -9.43 0.37 2.19
N VAL A 48 -8.19 -0.14 2.16
CA VAL A 48 -7.61 -0.75 0.97
C VAL A 48 -8.44 -1.96 0.50
N SER A 49 -8.86 -2.82 1.42
CA SER A 49 -9.71 -3.98 1.12
C SER A 49 -11.03 -3.58 0.47
N LYS A 50 -11.66 -2.50 0.97
CA LYS A 50 -12.91 -1.96 0.42
C LYS A 50 -12.70 -1.32 -0.96
N MET A 51 -11.65 -0.53 -1.14
CA MET A 51 -11.29 0.07 -2.44
C MET A 51 -11.01 -1.00 -3.51
N LEU A 52 -10.41 -2.12 -3.11
CA LEU A 52 -10.16 -3.25 -4.00
C LEU A 52 -11.41 -4.11 -4.25
N GLY A 53 -12.47 -3.96 -3.46
CA GLY A 53 -13.68 -4.79 -3.56
C GLY A 53 -13.47 -6.23 -3.08
N HIS A 54 -12.54 -6.46 -2.15
CA HIS A 54 -12.34 -7.78 -1.55
C HIS A 54 -13.47 -8.09 -0.56
N LYS A 55 -14.10 -9.26 -0.70
CA LYS A 55 -15.16 -9.74 0.21
C LYS A 55 -14.65 -10.09 1.62
N SER A 56 -13.35 -10.38 1.74
CA SER A 56 -12.72 -10.74 3.00
C SER A 56 -11.37 -10.07 3.13
N LEU A 57 -11.07 -9.56 4.33
CA LEU A 57 -9.76 -9.04 4.71
C LEU A 57 -8.64 -10.05 4.49
N ARG A 58 -8.94 -11.37 4.57
CA ARG A 58 -7.97 -12.43 4.31
C ARG A 58 -7.30 -12.31 2.94
N THR A 59 -8.01 -11.82 1.93
CA THR A 59 -7.45 -11.61 0.59
C THR A 59 -6.45 -10.45 0.59
N THR A 60 -6.75 -9.39 1.34
CA THR A 60 -5.89 -8.20 1.49
C THR A 60 -4.69 -8.49 2.40
N GLN A 61 -4.82 -9.42 3.34
CA GLN A 61 -3.74 -9.88 4.23
C GLN A 61 -2.59 -10.58 3.48
N HIS A 62 -2.76 -10.95 2.20
CA HIS A 62 -1.63 -11.41 1.39
C HIS A 62 -0.48 -10.38 1.32
N TYR A 63 -0.75 -9.10 1.62
CA TYR A 63 0.26 -8.04 1.72
C TYR A 63 0.95 -7.93 3.10
N ALA A 64 0.81 -8.94 3.97
CA ALA A 64 1.28 -8.94 5.37
C ALA A 64 2.71 -8.41 5.56
N LYS A 65 3.66 -8.80 4.69
CA LYS A 65 5.07 -8.36 4.79
C LYS A 65 5.24 -6.83 4.81
N ILE A 66 4.35 -6.09 4.14
CA ILE A 66 4.38 -4.62 4.12
C ILE A 66 3.78 -4.05 5.40
N LEU A 67 2.76 -4.72 5.97
CA LEU A 67 2.16 -4.34 7.24
C LEU A 67 3.18 -4.45 8.37
N ASP A 68 4.00 -5.51 8.41
CA ASP A 68 5.02 -5.68 9.45
C ASP A 68 6.02 -4.52 9.48
N ARG A 69 6.47 -4.09 8.29
CA ARG A 69 7.33 -2.91 8.15
C ARG A 69 6.64 -1.66 8.67
N LYS A 70 5.36 -1.47 8.30
CA LYS A 70 4.56 -0.31 8.68
C LYS A 70 4.32 -0.25 10.19
N VAL A 71 4.05 -1.38 10.84
CA VAL A 71 3.91 -1.49 12.29
C VAL A 71 5.19 -1.02 12.99
N SER A 72 6.36 -1.43 12.50
CA SER A 72 7.64 -0.96 13.06
C SER A 72 7.81 0.55 12.96
N GLU A 73 7.45 1.14 11.81
CA GLU A 73 7.51 2.60 11.60
C GLU A 73 6.53 3.34 12.51
N ASP A 74 5.29 2.86 12.63
CA ASP A 74 4.26 3.47 13.45
C ASP A 74 4.64 3.43 14.94
N MET A 75 5.25 2.35 15.41
CA MET A 75 5.75 2.26 16.78
C MET A 75 6.93 3.20 17.06
N LYS A 76 7.80 3.46 16.09
CA LYS A 76 8.86 4.47 16.22
C LYS A 76 8.28 5.88 16.37
N ILE A 77 7.28 6.20 15.56
CA ILE A 77 6.57 7.50 15.62
C ILE A 77 5.88 7.66 16.97
N LEU A 78 5.17 6.61 17.43
CA LEU A 78 4.50 6.63 18.72
C LEU A 78 5.50 6.83 19.87
N LYS A 79 6.62 6.09 19.87
CA LYS A 79 7.69 6.24 20.87
C LYS A 79 8.21 7.68 20.93
N ALA A 80 8.49 8.30 19.79
CA ALA A 80 8.97 9.68 19.72
C ALA A 80 7.94 10.67 20.30
N LYS A 81 6.65 10.51 19.97
CA LYS A 81 5.58 11.35 20.52
C LYS A 81 5.46 11.21 22.03
N MET A 82 5.49 9.97 22.55
CA MET A 82 5.41 9.71 24.00
C MET A 82 6.60 10.31 24.77
N GLN A 83 7.80 10.26 24.20
CA GLN A 83 8.99 10.88 24.79
C GLN A 83 8.87 12.41 24.83
N ALA A 84 8.44 13.04 23.74
CA ALA A 84 8.23 14.49 23.69
C ALA A 84 7.18 14.95 24.72
N SER A 85 6.06 14.23 24.85
CA SER A 85 5.03 14.53 25.85
C SER A 85 5.53 14.32 27.28
N THR A 86 6.36 13.31 27.54
CA THR A 86 6.93 13.06 28.87
C THR A 86 7.89 14.18 29.29
N GLN A 87 8.63 14.75 28.34
CA GLN A 87 9.61 15.81 28.59
C GLN A 87 8.93 17.16 28.88
N ALA A 88 7.83 17.46 28.19
CA ALA A 88 7.00 18.64 28.48
C ALA A 88 6.41 18.60 29.91
N VAL A 89 5.93 17.43 30.36
CA VAL A 89 5.40 17.27 31.74
C VAL A 89 6.49 17.45 32.81
N ARG A 90 7.74 17.10 32.50
CA ARG A 90 8.88 17.26 33.42
C ARG A 90 9.40 18.70 33.52
N GLN A 91 9.12 19.56 32.54
CA GLN A 91 9.52 20.98 32.57
C GLN A 91 8.53 21.88 33.33
N ILE A 92 7.32 21.38 33.63
CA ILE A 92 6.29 22.11 34.38
C ILE A 92 6.40 21.82 35.91
N LYS A 93 7.21 20.83 36.30
CA LYS A 93 7.55 20.55 37.70
C LYS A 93 8.93 21.12 38.03
#